data_AF-A0A418N4I1-F1
#
_entry.id   AF-A0A418N4I1-F1
#
_cell.length_a   1.000
_cell.length_b   1.000
_cell.length_c   1.000
_cell.angle_alpha   90.00
_cell.angle_beta   90.00
_cell.angle_gamma   90.00
#
_symmetry.space_group_name_H-M   'P 1'
#
loop_
_entity.id
_entity.type
_entity.pdbx_description
1 polymer ?
#
loop_
_entity_poly.entity_id
_entity_poly.type
_entity_poly.pdbx_seq_one_letter_code
_entity_poly.pdbx_strand_id
1 'polypeptide(L)'
;MEQLIKLKVKEESSTGEQAKRIVDSFIMSCIELNSKILEPMVNEDQLFDDKDKYRFLAFLKAQFDSARKKGLKKMVVKNGYCELCLRGCSTYEFYGTKSTPRFAYLIEIVNGEVKNIFNCNASSGWGQI
;
A
#
# COMPACT_ATOMS: atom_id res chain seq x y z
N MET A 1 -24.40 30.89 -9.87
CA MET A 1 -23.17 30.13 -10.18
C MET A 1 -22.27 29.88 -8.96
N GLU A 2 -22.74 30.08 -7.72
CA GLU A 2 -21.89 30.03 -6.50
C GLU A 2 -22.03 28.76 -5.65
N GLN A 3 -22.97 27.86 -5.97
CA GLN A 3 -23.17 26.62 -5.18
C GLN A 3 -22.32 25.43 -5.64
N LEU A 4 -21.83 25.42 -6.88
CA LEU A 4 -21.02 24.32 -7.43
C LEU A 4 -19.58 24.28 -6.91
N ILE A 5 -19.02 25.43 -6.50
CA ILE A 5 -17.61 25.53 -6.08
C ILE A 5 -17.42 24.99 -4.66
N LYS A 6 -18.37 25.21 -3.74
CA LYS A 6 -18.26 24.75 -2.34
C LYS A 6 -18.44 23.24 -2.17
N LEU A 7 -19.18 22.58 -3.07
CA LEU A 7 -19.37 21.12 -3.05
C LEU A 7 -18.14 20.38 -3.55
N LYS A 8 -17.58 20.79 -4.70
CA LYS A 8 -16.37 20.17 -5.26
C LYS A 8 -15.17 20.23 -4.33
N VAL A 9 -14.93 21.38 -3.69
CA VAL A 9 -13.82 21.55 -2.73
C VAL A 9 -13.98 20.62 -1.53
N LYS A 10 -15.21 20.37 -1.05
CA LYS A 10 -15.46 19.43 0.05
C LYS A 10 -15.24 17.97 -0.38
N GLU A 11 -15.75 17.57 -1.55
CA GLU A 11 -15.57 16.22 -2.09
C GLU A 11 -14.10 15.90 -2.40
N GLU A 12 -13.36 16.82 -3.00
CA GLU A 12 -11.91 16.68 -3.26
C GLU A 12 -11.11 16.63 -1.95
N SER A 13 -11.51 17.40 -0.94
CA SER A 13 -10.87 17.34 0.39
C SER A 13 -11.18 16.04 1.13
N SER A 14 -12.40 15.50 1.01
CA SER A 14 -12.81 14.27 1.68
C SER A 14 -12.22 13.03 1.00
N THR A 15 -12.10 13.04 -0.33
CA THR A 15 -11.45 11.95 -1.10
C THR A 15 -9.96 11.89 -0.77
N GLY A 16 -9.26 13.02 -0.76
CA GLY A 16 -7.85 13.08 -0.36
C GLY A 16 -7.61 12.60 1.08
N GLU A 17 -8.48 12.97 2.02
CA GLU A 17 -8.40 12.47 3.40
C GLU A 17 -8.65 10.95 3.47
N GLN A 18 -9.62 10.44 2.72
CA GLN A 18 -9.91 9.01 2.66
C GLN A 18 -8.76 8.22 2.04
N ALA A 19 -8.17 8.69 0.94
CA ALA A 19 -7.00 8.06 0.35
C ALA A 19 -5.83 8.03 1.33
N LYS A 20 -5.59 9.12 2.05
CA LYS A 20 -4.58 9.15 3.12
C LYS A 20 -4.84 8.08 4.18
N ARG A 21 -6.09 7.92 4.64
CA ARG A 21 -6.47 6.88 5.63
C ARG A 21 -6.27 5.47 5.09
N ILE A 22 -6.57 5.21 3.81
CA ILE A 22 -6.32 3.92 3.17
C ILE A 22 -4.81 3.63 3.12
N VAL A 23 -4.00 4.61 2.68
CA VAL A 23 -2.54 4.49 2.62
C VAL A 23 -1.94 4.23 3.99
N ASP A 24 -2.32 5.02 5.00
CA ASP A 24 -1.84 4.86 6.37
C ASP A 24 -2.21 3.48 6.93
N SER A 25 -3.45 3.02 6.69
CA SER A 25 -3.92 1.70 7.13
C SER A 25 -3.22 0.56 6.39
N PHE A 26 -2.92 0.73 5.10
CA PHE A 26 -2.14 -0.23 4.31
C PHE A 26 -0.72 -0.37 4.85
N ILE A 27 -0.02 0.76 5.06
CA ILE A 27 1.33 0.78 5.61
C ILE A 27 1.34 0.17 7.02
N MET A 28 0.37 0.53 7.86
CA MET A 28 0.24 -0.04 9.20
C MET A 28 -0.03 -1.55 9.18
N SER A 29 -0.88 -2.02 8.24
CA SER A 29 -1.11 -3.45 8.03
C SER A 29 0.18 -4.19 7.70
N CYS A 30 1.03 -3.58 6.88
CA CYS A 30 2.33 -4.14 6.52
C CYS A 30 3.34 -4.11 7.69
N ILE A 31 3.37 -3.03 8.47
CA ILE A 31 4.23 -2.89 9.66
C ILE A 31 3.87 -3.92 10.73
N GLU A 32 2.58 -4.06 11.04
CA GLU A 32 2.07 -4.95 12.08
C GLU A 32 1.81 -6.39 11.57
N LEU A 33 2.07 -6.63 10.28
CA LEU A 33 1.80 -7.90 9.60
C LEU A 33 0.31 -8.31 9.71
N ASN A 34 -0.62 -7.37 9.79
CA ASN A 34 -2.03 -7.63 10.07
C ASN A 34 -2.95 -7.03 9.00
N SER A 35 -3.40 -7.84 8.04
CA SER A 35 -4.27 -7.39 6.94
C SER A 35 -5.67 -6.96 7.39
N LYS A 36 -6.12 -7.35 8.59
CA LYS A 36 -7.41 -6.91 9.15
C LYS A 36 -7.46 -5.40 9.41
N ILE A 37 -6.30 -4.74 9.50
CA ILE A 37 -6.23 -3.27 9.65
C ILE A 37 -6.69 -2.59 8.35
N LEU A 38 -6.37 -3.16 7.19
CA LEU A 38 -6.78 -2.64 5.88
C LEU A 38 -8.22 -3.00 5.50
N GLU A 39 -8.68 -4.19 5.90
CA GLU A 39 -9.98 -4.75 5.52
C GLU A 39 -11.19 -3.77 5.59
N PRO A 40 -11.37 -2.95 6.63
CA PRO A 40 -12.50 -2.01 6.69
C PRO A 40 -12.32 -0.75 5.81
N MET A 41 -11.12 -0.52 5.27
CA MET A 41 -10.79 0.67 4.48
C MET A 41 -11.00 0.46 2.97
N VAL A 42 -11.15 -0.80 2.54
CA VAL A 42 -11.25 -1.18 1.13
C VAL A 42 -12.64 -1.71 0.82
N ASN A 43 -13.20 -1.27 -0.31
CA ASN A 43 -14.49 -1.73 -0.79
C ASN A 43 -14.35 -3.02 -1.61
N GLU A 44 -15.44 -3.79 -1.73
CA GLU A 44 -15.42 -5.07 -2.47
C GLU A 44 -15.23 -4.91 -3.98
N ASP A 45 -15.63 -3.77 -4.53
CA ASP A 45 -15.51 -3.40 -5.94
C ASP A 45 -14.13 -2.84 -6.32
N GLN A 46 -13.29 -2.50 -5.33
CA GLN A 46 -11.93 -2.02 -5.56
C GLN A 46 -11.00 -3.17 -5.92
N LEU A 47 -10.21 -2.95 -6.97
CA LEU A 47 -9.15 -3.86 -7.40
C LEU A 47 -7.79 -3.32 -6.99
N PHE A 48 -6.98 -4.18 -6.37
CA PHE A 48 -5.58 -3.90 -6.08
C PHE A 48 -4.72 -5.02 -6.65
N ASP A 49 -3.73 -4.66 -7.47
CA ASP A 49 -2.86 -5.62 -8.17
C ASP A 49 -3.68 -6.68 -8.92
N ASP A 50 -4.71 -6.23 -9.65
CA ASP A 50 -5.69 -7.05 -10.39
C ASP A 50 -6.44 -8.08 -9.54
N LYS A 51 -6.53 -7.86 -8.22
CA LYS A 51 -7.23 -8.71 -7.26
C LYS A 51 -8.37 -7.95 -6.63
N ASP A 52 -9.52 -8.60 -6.53
CA ASP A 52 -10.62 -8.14 -5.68
C ASP A 52 -10.17 -8.04 -4.21
N LYS A 53 -10.95 -7.33 -3.40
CA LYS A 53 -10.72 -7.13 -1.96
C LYS A 53 -10.26 -8.40 -1.25
N TYR A 54 -10.98 -9.51 -1.39
CA TYR A 54 -10.72 -10.72 -0.62
C TYR A 54 -9.45 -11.42 -1.09
N ARG A 55 -9.22 -11.47 -2.40
CA ARG A 55 -7.98 -12.01 -2.98
C ARG A 55 -6.76 -11.18 -2.61
N PHE A 56 -6.89 -9.85 -2.58
CA PHE A 56 -5.82 -8.96 -2.15
C PHE A 56 -5.50 -9.11 -0.66
N LEU A 57 -6.52 -9.14 0.21
CA LEU A 57 -6.33 -9.37 1.65
C LEU A 57 -5.74 -10.75 1.95
N ALA A 58 -6.13 -11.79 1.20
CA ALA A 58 -5.56 -13.13 1.30
C ALA A 58 -4.09 -13.15 0.85
N PHE A 59 -3.76 -12.43 -0.22
CA PHE A 59 -2.38 -12.25 -0.69
C PHE A 59 -1.51 -11.59 0.38
N LEU A 60 -1.95 -10.47 0.97
CA LEU A 60 -1.26 -9.81 2.08
C LEU A 60 -1.08 -10.75 3.27
N LYS A 61 -2.15 -11.44 3.67
CA LYS A 61 -2.11 -12.40 4.77
C LYS A 61 -1.06 -13.50 4.53
N ALA A 62 -0.95 -14.03 3.33
CA ALA A 62 0.05 -15.05 2.99
C ALA A 62 1.48 -14.51 3.14
N GLN A 63 1.75 -13.28 2.66
CA GLN A 63 3.04 -12.62 2.85
C GLN A 63 3.35 -12.40 4.34
N PHE A 64 2.36 -11.96 5.11
CA PHE A 64 2.49 -11.69 6.54
C PHE A 64 2.71 -12.97 7.36
N ASP A 65 2.00 -14.05 7.04
CA ASP A 65 2.19 -15.37 7.65
C ASP A 65 3.60 -15.90 7.37
N SER A 66 4.11 -15.72 6.15
CA SER A 66 5.48 -16.09 5.78
C SER A 66 6.53 -15.30 6.58
N ALA A 67 6.32 -13.99 6.78
CA ALA A 67 7.18 -13.15 7.61
C ALA A 67 7.17 -13.59 9.08
N ARG A 68 5.98 -13.85 9.65
CA ARG A 68 5.82 -14.36 11.02
C ARG A 68 6.48 -15.72 11.24
N LYS A 69 6.35 -16.64 10.28
CA LYS A 69 7.01 -17.96 10.34
C LYS A 69 8.53 -17.85 10.42
N LYS A 70 9.10 -16.74 9.95
CA LYS A 70 10.54 -16.41 10.05
C LYS A 70 10.89 -15.61 11.31
N GLY A 71 9.98 -15.53 12.28
CA GLY A 71 10.18 -14.89 13.58
C GLY A 71 9.95 -13.38 13.62
N LEU A 72 9.48 -12.77 12.53
CA LEU A 72 9.23 -11.32 12.49
C LEU A 72 7.93 -10.98 13.20
N LYS A 73 8.00 -10.03 14.14
CA LYS A 73 6.83 -9.50 14.86
C LYS A 73 6.30 -8.20 14.27
N LYS A 74 7.22 -7.39 13.73
CA LYS A 74 6.93 -6.11 13.05
C LYS A 74 7.93 -5.90 11.91
N MET A 75 7.61 -4.94 11.06
CA MET A 75 8.48 -4.50 9.97
C MET A 75 8.92 -3.05 10.16
N VAL A 76 10.05 -2.71 9.56
CA VAL A 76 10.51 -1.32 9.41
C VAL A 76 10.17 -0.87 7.99
N VAL A 77 9.47 0.24 7.85
CA VAL A 77 9.18 0.84 6.53
C VAL A 77 10.27 1.84 6.16
N LYS A 78 10.68 1.85 4.88
CA LYS A 78 11.50 2.89 4.27
C LYS A 78 10.92 3.25 2.90
N ASN A 79 11.31 4.41 2.39
CA ASN A 79 11.01 4.78 1.02
C ASN A 79 12.12 4.29 0.08
N GLY A 80 11.71 3.79 -1.08
CA GLY A 80 12.58 3.47 -2.21
C GLY A 80 11.94 3.93 -3.50
N TYR A 81 12.39 3.36 -4.62
CA TYR A 81 11.78 3.59 -5.93
C TYR A 81 11.75 2.31 -6.75
N CYS A 82 10.78 2.18 -7.64
CA CYS A 82 10.74 1.07 -8.59
C CYS A 82 11.86 1.23 -9.63
N GLU A 83 12.53 0.14 -9.99
CA GLU A 83 13.63 0.12 -10.96
C GLU A 83 13.25 -0.49 -12.31
N LEU A 84 12.04 -1.06 -12.41
CA LEU A 84 11.57 -1.80 -13.59
C LEU A 84 10.23 -1.27 -14.14
N CYS A 85 9.10 -1.72 -13.60
CA CYS A 85 7.77 -1.50 -14.19
C CYS A 85 7.38 -0.02 -14.30
N LEU A 86 7.65 0.75 -13.23
CA LEU A 86 7.35 2.17 -13.12
C LEU A 86 8.59 2.90 -12.62
N ARG A 87 9.66 2.87 -13.43
CA ARG A 87 10.99 3.30 -13.02
C ARG A 87 10.98 4.72 -12.41
N GLY A 88 11.57 4.85 -11.22
CA GLY A 88 11.68 6.11 -10.48
C GLY A 88 10.45 6.45 -9.61
N CYS A 89 9.32 5.77 -9.78
CA CYS A 89 8.16 5.98 -8.92
C CYS A 89 8.43 5.48 -7.50
N SER A 90 8.02 6.26 -6.50
CA SER A 90 8.21 5.95 -5.08
C SER A 90 7.57 4.62 -4.68
N THR A 91 8.28 3.87 -3.84
CA THR A 91 7.79 2.63 -3.24
C THR A 91 7.93 2.66 -1.73
N TYR A 92 7.01 2.01 -1.03
CA TYR A 92 7.15 1.65 0.38
C TYR A 92 7.80 0.28 0.48
N GLU A 93 8.96 0.22 1.11
CA GLU A 93 9.77 -0.98 1.27
C GLU A 93 9.76 -1.42 2.74
N PHE A 94 9.49 -2.69 2.99
CA PHE A 94 9.29 -3.20 4.33
C PHE A 94 10.35 -4.24 4.69
N TYR A 95 11.11 -3.94 5.72
CA TYR A 95 12.29 -4.68 6.15
C TYR A 95 12.02 -5.45 7.44
N GLY A 96 12.58 -6.66 7.50
CA GLY A 96 12.74 -7.39 8.76
C GLY A 96 14.09 -7.05 9.38
N THR A 97 14.86 -8.07 9.74
CA THR A 97 16.23 -7.93 10.27
C THR A 97 17.32 -7.85 9.20
N LYS A 98 16.97 -8.07 7.92
CA LYS A 98 17.92 -8.05 6.80
C LYS A 98 17.91 -6.71 6.07
N SER A 99 18.99 -6.44 5.33
CA SER A 99 19.15 -5.27 4.46
C SER A 99 18.30 -5.32 3.18
N THR A 100 17.81 -6.50 2.79
CA THR A 100 16.87 -6.67 1.67
C THR A 100 15.42 -6.62 2.17
N PRO A 101 14.50 -5.92 1.49
CA PRO A 101 13.10 -5.88 1.88
C PRO A 101 12.45 -7.27 1.81
N ARG A 102 11.39 -7.47 2.59
CA ARG A 102 10.53 -8.66 2.50
C ARG A 102 9.43 -8.49 1.47
N PHE A 103 8.92 -7.27 1.35
CA PHE A 103 7.91 -6.86 0.40
C PHE A 103 8.10 -5.36 0.15
N ALA A 104 7.77 -4.93 -1.07
CA ALA A 104 7.72 -3.53 -1.43
C ALA A 104 6.45 -3.27 -2.25
N TYR A 105 5.92 -2.06 -2.16
CA TYR A 105 4.68 -1.69 -2.84
C TYR A 105 4.75 -0.29 -3.42
N LEU A 106 4.09 -0.10 -4.55
CA LEU A 106 3.80 1.20 -5.15
C LEU A 106 2.31 1.49 -4.97
N ILE A 107 1.98 2.69 -4.53
CA ILE A 107 0.59 3.12 -4.38
C ILE A 107 0.29 4.17 -5.43
N GLU A 108 -0.71 3.90 -6.25
CA GLU A 108 -1.19 4.82 -7.27
C GLU A 108 -2.37 5.62 -6.73
N ILE A 109 -2.23 6.95 -6.74
CA ILE A 109 -3.28 7.89 -6.34
C ILE A 109 -3.63 8.75 -7.55
N VAL A 110 -4.92 8.76 -7.94
CA VAL A 110 -5.43 9.57 -9.04
C VAL A 110 -6.62 10.37 -8.54
N ASN A 111 -6.58 11.69 -8.75
CA ASN A 111 -7.62 12.63 -8.30
C ASN A 111 -7.96 12.48 -6.80
N GLY A 112 -6.94 12.26 -5.97
CA GLY A 112 -7.13 12.12 -4.52
C GLY A 112 -7.69 10.78 -4.07
N GLU A 113 -7.83 9.77 -4.95
CA GLU A 113 -8.30 8.42 -4.61
C GLU A 113 -7.20 7.38 -4.83
N VAL A 114 -7.11 6.38 -3.95
CA VAL A 114 -6.23 5.23 -4.16
C VAL A 114 -6.81 4.37 -5.29
N LYS A 115 -6.13 4.34 -6.44
CA LYS A 115 -6.54 3.53 -7.58
C LYS A 115 -5.96 2.13 -7.53
N ASN A 116 -4.73 2.00 -7.04
CA ASN A 116 -4.08 0.71 -7.00
C ASN A 116 -2.98 0.65 -5.93
N ILE A 117 -2.67 -0.56 -5.48
CA ILE A 117 -1.55 -0.90 -4.60
C ILE A 117 -0.84 -2.09 -5.23
N PHE A 118 0.25 -1.82 -5.94
CA PHE A 118 1.00 -2.82 -6.68
C PHE A 118 2.11 -3.42 -5.83
N ASN A 119 2.25 -4.74 -5.85
CA ASN A 119 3.45 -5.37 -5.32
C ASN A 119 4.65 -5.07 -6.25
N CYS A 120 5.72 -4.51 -5.69
CA CYS A 120 6.94 -4.21 -6.41
C CYS A 120 8.04 -5.23 -6.07
N ASN A 121 8.37 -6.08 -7.04
CA ASN A 121 9.44 -7.07 -6.92
C ASN A 121 10.82 -6.57 -7.39
N ALA A 122 10.90 -5.30 -7.80
CA ALA A 122 12.11 -4.66 -8.34
C ALA A 122 12.23 -3.22 -7.85
N SER A 123 11.94 -2.97 -6.57
CA SER A 123 12.31 -1.71 -5.91
C SER A 123 13.81 -1.65 -5.58
N SER A 124 14.32 -0.44 -5.39
CA SER A 124 15.73 -0.14 -5.10
C SER A 124 16.33 -0.94 -3.93
N GLY A 125 15.52 -1.29 -2.93
CA GLY A 125 15.95 -2.09 -1.79
C GLY A 125 16.33 -3.54 -2.16
N TRP A 126 15.83 -4.08 -3.26
CA TRP A 126 16.16 -5.44 -3.70
C TRP A 126 17.58 -5.56 -4.28
N GLY A 127 18.12 -4.46 -4.83
CA GLY A 127 19.47 -4.41 -5.40
C GLY A 127 20.61 -4.20 -4.40
N GLN A 128 20.30 -3.99 -3.10
CA GLN A 128 21.30 -3.82 -2.05
C GLN A 128 21.75 -5.19 -1.49
N ILE A 129 22.55 -5.91 -2.29
CA ILE A 129 23.19 -7.18 -1.92
C ILE A 129 24.69 -6.95 -1.75
#